data_AF-A0A8S9ZIG2-F1
#
_entry.id   AF-A0A8S9ZIG2-F1
#
_cell.length_a   1.000
_cell.length_b   1.000
_cell.length_c   1.000
_cell.angle_alpha   90.00
_cell.angle_beta   90.00
_cell.angle_gamma   90.00
#
_symmetry.space_group_name_H-M   'P 1'
#
loop_
_entity.id
_entity.type
_entity.pdbx_description
1 polymer ?
#
loop_
_entity_poly.entity_id
_entity_poly.type
_entity_poly.pdbx_seq_one_letter_code
_entity_poly.pdbx_strand_id
1 'polypeptide(L)'
;MLIKFILLITIFKEFIFVLSQEKSSLSPCLQRCMESMKIENSISNMYRNYEKVCENLEKSANCAQKCSLQDQSQFFQFTTFYRIHCIDFEEELEQALPCLKEAAYKSDISLYFIN
;
A
#
# COMPACT_ATOMS: atom_id res chain seq x y z
N MET A 1 6.75 -26.67 -39.42
CA MET A 1 6.79 -26.63 -37.94
C MET A 1 7.58 -25.43 -37.40
N LEU A 2 8.77 -25.12 -37.94
CA LEU A 2 9.61 -24.00 -37.47
C LEU A 2 8.91 -22.64 -37.37
N ILE A 3 8.12 -22.26 -38.39
CA ILE A 3 7.48 -20.93 -38.48
C ILE A 3 6.46 -20.72 -37.35
N LYS A 4 5.69 -21.76 -37.00
CA LYS A 4 4.74 -21.70 -35.87
C LYS A 4 5.45 -21.53 -34.53
N PHE A 5 6.63 -22.13 -34.39
CA PHE A 5 7.44 -22.03 -33.18
C PHE A 5 8.04 -20.63 -33.01
N ILE A 6 8.47 -19.99 -34.10
CA ILE A 6 8.99 -18.61 -34.10
C ILE A 6 7.88 -17.60 -33.74
N LEU A 7 6.67 -17.79 -34.28
CA LEU A 7 5.49 -16.97 -33.94
C LEU A 7 5.09 -17.09 -32.46
N LEU A 8 5.14 -18.29 -31.90
CA LEU A 8 4.88 -18.50 -30.47
C LEU A 8 5.90 -17.79 -29.58
N ILE A 9 7.19 -17.84 -29.93
CA ILE A 9 8.26 -17.18 -29.15
C ILE A 9 8.11 -15.65 -29.19
N THR A 10 7.74 -15.08 -30.35
CA THR A 10 7.54 -13.63 -30.48
C THR A 10 6.34 -13.16 -29.68
N ILE A 11 5.21 -13.87 -29.74
CA ILE A 11 4.04 -13.59 -28.89
C ILE A 11 4.39 -13.70 -27.40
N PHE A 12 5.16 -14.72 -27.01
CA PHE A 12 5.57 -14.91 -25.62
C PHE A 12 6.51 -13.82 -25.12
N LYS A 13 7.40 -13.30 -25.99
CA LYS A 13 8.27 -12.16 -25.65
C LYS A 13 7.50 -10.86 -25.43
N GLU A 14 6.54 -10.55 -26.30
CA GLU A 14 5.67 -9.38 -26.15
C GLU A 14 4.82 -9.50 -24.86
N PHE A 15 4.34 -10.70 -24.56
CA PHE A 15 3.56 -10.97 -23.34
C PHE A 15 4.40 -10.82 -22.06
N ILE A 16 5.65 -11.30 -22.05
CA ILE A 16 6.58 -11.10 -20.93
C ILE A 16 6.94 -9.62 -20.76
N PHE A 17 7.10 -8.86 -21.84
CA PHE A 17 7.41 -7.43 -21.75
C PHE A 17 6.28 -6.63 -21.09
N VAL A 18 5.02 -6.95 -21.40
CA VAL A 18 3.84 -6.36 -20.75
C VAL A 18 3.78 -6.74 -19.25
N LEU A 19 4.10 -7.99 -18.90
CA LEU A 19 4.14 -8.42 -17.49
C LEU A 19 5.29 -7.83 -16.68
N SER A 20 6.35 -7.32 -17.34
CA SER A 20 7.50 -6.70 -16.66
C SER A 20 7.30 -5.21 -16.35
N GLN A 21 6.25 -4.57 -16.88
CA GLN A 21 5.91 -3.19 -16.57
C GLN A 21 5.02 -3.08 -15.33
N GLU A 22 5.53 -3.48 -14.15
CA GLU A 22 4.91 -3.01 -12.89
C GLU A 22 5.90 -2.99 -11.73
N LYS A 23 7.06 -2.36 -11.97
CA LYS A 23 7.77 -1.67 -10.89
C LYS A 23 7.65 -0.18 -11.19
N SER A 24 6.46 0.37 -10.99
CA SER A 24 6.31 1.83 -11.06
C SER A 24 7.09 2.42 -9.90
N SER A 25 8.33 2.82 -10.15
CA SER A 25 9.03 3.70 -9.23
C SER A 25 8.14 4.92 -9.04
N LEU A 26 7.72 5.17 -7.80
CA LEU A 26 6.96 6.37 -7.43
C LEU A 26 7.57 7.59 -8.13
N SER A 27 6.74 8.48 -8.65
CA SER A 27 7.25 9.75 -9.19
C SER A 27 8.03 10.50 -8.10
N PRO A 28 8.97 11.38 -8.46
CA PRO A 28 9.70 12.16 -7.47
C PRO A 28 8.80 12.97 -6.53
N CYS A 29 7.65 13.46 -7.03
CA CYS A 29 6.68 14.18 -6.21
C CYS A 29 6.06 13.28 -5.15
N LEU A 30 5.53 12.13 -5.58
CA LEU A 30 4.86 11.19 -4.70
C LEU A 30 5.84 10.50 -3.75
N GLN A 31 7.04 10.16 -4.21
CA GLN A 31 8.08 9.55 -3.40
C GLN A 31 8.42 10.41 -2.17
N ARG A 32 8.61 11.73 -2.38
CA ARG A 32 8.83 12.70 -1.30
C ARG A 32 7.65 12.75 -0.33
N CYS A 33 6.41 12.74 -0.84
CA CYS A 33 5.23 12.75 0.02
C CYS A 33 5.07 11.46 0.85
N MET A 34 5.61 10.34 0.37
CA MET A 34 5.53 9.03 1.01
C MET A 34 6.70 8.73 1.96
N GLU A 35 7.65 9.65 2.15
CA GLU A 35 8.83 9.41 3.00
C GLU A 35 8.49 9.07 4.45
N SER A 36 7.47 9.73 5.02
CA SER A 36 6.93 9.48 6.36
C SER A 36 6.07 8.21 6.45
N MET A 37 5.65 7.65 5.32
CA MET A 37 4.80 6.47 5.22
C MET A 37 5.59 5.16 5.08
N LYS A 38 6.91 5.19 5.33
CA LYS A 38 7.78 4.00 5.47
C LYS A 38 7.52 3.26 6.78
N ILE A 39 6.25 3.06 7.08
CA ILE A 39 5.78 2.40 8.29
C ILE A 39 5.56 0.92 7.94
N GLU A 40 5.82 0.03 8.88
CA GLU A 40 5.57 -1.39 8.68
C GLU A 40 4.08 -1.63 8.44
N ASN A 41 3.79 -2.29 7.32
CA ASN A 41 2.42 -2.63 6.93
C ASN A 41 1.97 -3.91 7.66
N SER A 42 1.67 -3.78 8.94
CA SER A 42 1.11 -4.86 9.77
C SER A 42 0.02 -4.31 10.68
N ILE A 43 -0.93 -5.17 11.05
CA ILE A 43 -2.09 -4.77 11.85
C ILE A 43 -1.66 -4.43 13.28
N SER A 44 -0.69 -5.15 13.86
CA SER A 44 -0.12 -4.81 15.17
C SER A 44 0.53 -3.45 15.15
N ASN A 45 1.36 -3.17 14.13
CA ASN A 45 2.03 -1.89 14.04
C ASN A 45 1.04 -0.73 13.83
N MET A 46 0.01 -0.93 12.98
CA MET A 46 -1.06 0.03 12.76
C MET A 46 -1.74 0.43 14.07
N TYR A 47 -2.25 -0.53 14.84
CA TYR A 47 -3.01 -0.19 16.06
C TYR A 47 -2.12 0.25 17.23
N ARG A 48 -0.90 -0.29 17.37
CA ARG A 48 0.05 0.15 18.41
C ARG A 48 0.47 1.61 18.22
N ASN A 49 0.60 2.05 16.97
CA ASN A 49 1.05 3.39 16.61
C ASN A 49 -0.06 4.22 15.94
N TYR A 50 -1.33 3.90 16.20
CA TYR A 50 -2.49 4.42 15.46
C TYR A 50 -2.44 5.92 15.19
N GLU A 51 -2.33 6.74 16.23
CA GLU A 51 -2.28 8.21 16.12
C GLU A 51 -1.15 8.68 15.20
N LYS A 52 0.06 8.15 15.39
CA LYS A 52 1.23 8.51 14.59
C LYS A 52 1.08 8.08 13.13
N VAL A 53 0.48 6.92 12.88
CA VAL A 53 0.23 6.42 11.52
C VAL A 53 -0.79 7.31 10.83
N CYS A 54 -1.88 7.67 11.51
CA CYS A 54 -2.92 8.53 10.95
C CYS A 54 -2.44 9.96 10.72
N GLU A 55 -1.64 10.52 11.63
CA GLU A 55 -1.00 11.83 11.45
C GLU A 55 -0.06 11.83 10.23
N ASN A 56 0.74 10.78 10.06
CA ASN A 56 1.63 10.64 8.90
C ASN A 56 0.83 10.49 7.60
N LEU A 57 -0.26 9.72 7.62
CA LEU A 57 -1.15 9.54 6.48
C LEU A 57 -1.77 10.88 6.06
N GLU A 58 -2.26 11.67 7.01
CA GLU A 58 -2.84 12.98 6.76
C GLU A 58 -1.81 13.95 6.15
N LYS A 59 -0.60 14.01 6.71
CA LYS A 59 0.51 14.81 6.17
C LYS A 59 0.85 14.41 4.74
N SER A 60 0.96 13.11 4.48
CA SER A 60 1.24 12.59 3.14
C SER A 60 0.11 12.85 2.16
N ALA A 61 -1.16 12.78 2.59
CA ALA A 61 -2.31 13.12 1.77
C ALA A 61 -2.30 14.61 1.39
N ASN A 62 -2.08 15.51 2.36
CA ASN A 62 -1.97 16.95 2.14
C ASN A 62 -0.81 17.32 1.20
N CYS A 63 0.29 16.55 1.22
CA CYS A 63 1.38 16.69 0.27
C CYS A 63 0.98 16.21 -1.14
N ALA A 64 0.40 15.01 -1.24
CA ALA A 64 0.07 14.35 -2.50
C ALA A 64 -1.00 15.09 -3.31
N GLN A 65 -1.90 15.84 -2.65
CA GLN A 65 -2.88 16.72 -3.32
C GLN A 65 -2.23 17.75 -4.27
N LYS A 66 -0.95 18.09 -4.06
CA LYS A 66 -0.19 19.03 -4.89
C LYS A 66 0.56 18.35 -6.04
N CYS A 67 0.54 17.02 -6.11
CA CYS A 67 1.13 16.23 -7.20
C CYS A 67 0.13 16.06 -8.35
N SER A 68 0.55 15.38 -9.43
CA SER A 68 -0.30 15.13 -10.59
C SER A 68 -1.53 14.28 -10.24
N LEU A 69 -2.58 14.31 -11.06
CA LEU A 69 -3.76 13.46 -10.86
C LEU A 69 -3.41 11.96 -10.83
N GLN A 70 -2.41 11.55 -11.62
CA GLN A 70 -1.91 10.18 -11.62
C GLN A 70 -1.25 9.84 -10.27
N ASP A 71 -0.43 10.74 -9.72
CA ASP A 71 0.19 10.56 -8.40
C ASP A 71 -0.85 10.52 -7.28
N GLN A 72 -1.90 11.33 -7.37
CA GLN A 72 -3.01 11.32 -6.42
C GLN A 72 -3.73 9.96 -6.45
N SER A 73 -4.04 9.44 -7.64
CA SER A 73 -4.63 8.10 -7.78
C SER A 73 -3.72 7.01 -7.22
N GLN A 74 -2.41 7.08 -7.48
CA GLN A 74 -1.43 6.14 -6.94
C GLN A 74 -1.34 6.23 -5.42
N PHE A 75 -1.33 7.44 -4.86
CA PHE A 75 -1.36 7.66 -3.41
C PHE A 75 -2.55 6.95 -2.76
N PHE A 76 -3.75 7.10 -3.33
CA PHE A 76 -4.95 6.41 -2.83
C PHE A 76 -4.79 4.89 -2.82
N GLN A 77 -4.21 4.31 -3.88
CA GLN A 77 -3.95 2.88 -3.95
C GLN A 77 -2.92 2.43 -2.90
N PHE A 78 -1.77 3.12 -2.80
CA PHE A 78 -0.71 2.75 -1.85
C PHE A 78 -1.11 2.90 -0.38
N THR A 79 -2.03 3.81 -0.07
CA THR A 79 -2.43 4.12 1.31
C THR A 79 -3.74 3.48 1.73
N THR A 80 -4.35 2.63 0.90
CA THR A 80 -5.66 2.01 1.18
C THR A 80 -5.71 1.30 2.54
N PHE A 81 -4.68 0.52 2.88
CA PHE A 81 -4.59 -0.16 4.18
C PHE A 81 -4.74 0.82 5.36
N TYR A 82 -3.97 1.91 5.36
CA TYR A 82 -4.00 2.88 6.45
C TYR A 82 -5.29 3.70 6.48
N ARG A 83 -5.81 4.09 5.30
CA ARG A 83 -7.03 4.90 5.18
C ARG A 83 -8.26 4.21 5.75
N ILE A 84 -8.40 2.91 5.52
CA ILE A 84 -9.49 2.12 6.07
C ILE A 84 -9.51 2.24 7.59
N HIS A 85 -8.34 2.20 8.24
CA HIS A 85 -8.28 2.28 9.69
C HIS A 85 -8.36 3.73 10.23
N CYS A 86 -7.79 4.71 9.52
CA CYS A 86 -7.70 6.08 10.04
C CYS A 86 -8.92 6.97 9.75
N ILE A 87 -9.58 6.81 8.59
CA ILE A 87 -10.63 7.72 8.12
C ILE A 87 -12.00 7.12 8.34
N ASP A 88 -12.16 5.82 8.07
CA ASP A 88 -13.49 5.21 8.01
C ASP A 88 -14.04 4.83 9.39
N PHE A 89 -13.20 4.79 10.43
CA PHE A 89 -13.59 4.33 11.77
C PHE A 89 -13.04 5.18 12.92
N GLU A 90 -12.63 6.43 12.71
CA GLU A 90 -11.94 7.23 13.74
C GLU A 90 -12.70 7.29 15.07
N GLU A 91 -14.00 7.58 15.05
CA GLU A 91 -14.84 7.68 16.25
C GLU A 91 -15.17 6.32 16.90
N GLU A 92 -15.38 5.27 16.10
CA GLU A 92 -15.74 3.93 16.58
C GLU A 92 -14.52 3.17 17.12
N LEU A 93 -13.35 3.41 16.51
CA LEU A 93 -12.09 2.79 16.91
C LEU A 93 -11.56 3.34 18.23
N GLU A 94 -11.83 4.60 18.58
CA GLU A 94 -11.25 5.19 19.79
C GLU A 94 -11.60 4.38 21.04
N GLN A 95 -12.86 3.94 21.15
CA GLN A 95 -13.34 3.11 22.27
C GLN A 95 -12.78 1.68 22.21
N ALA A 96 -12.53 1.15 21.01
CA ALA A 96 -12.03 -0.20 20.79
C ALA A 96 -10.49 -0.29 20.76
N LEU A 97 -9.78 0.85 20.69
CA LEU A 97 -8.35 0.92 20.47
C LEU A 97 -7.54 0.14 21.52
N PRO A 98 -7.87 0.18 22.83
CA PRO A 98 -7.17 -0.62 23.82
C PRO A 98 -7.27 -2.12 23.53
N CYS A 99 -8.46 -2.60 23.17
CA CYS A 99 -8.70 -4.01 22.83
C CYS A 99 -7.97 -4.40 21.54
N LEU A 100 -8.03 -3.55 20.51
CA LEU A 100 -7.36 -3.81 19.23
C LEU A 100 -5.84 -3.85 19.36
N LYS A 101 -5.24 -2.96 20.16
CA LYS A 101 -3.80 -3.00 20.49
C LYS A 101 -3.39 -4.32 21.11
N GLU A 102 -4.22 -4.87 22.00
CA GLU A 102 -3.98 -6.15 22.65
C GLU A 102 -4.22 -7.34 21.70
N ALA A 103 -5.24 -7.29 20.84
CA ALA A 103 -5.56 -8.39 19.94
C ALA A 103 -4.62 -8.48 18.72
N ALA A 104 -4.10 -7.34 18.25
CA ALA A 104 -3.39 -7.23 16.98
C ALA A 104 -2.05 -7.99 16.91
N TYR A 105 -1.44 -8.39 18.04
CA TYR A 105 -0.26 -9.27 17.95
C TYR A 105 -0.60 -10.65 17.39
N LYS A 106 -1.84 -11.12 17.55
CA LYS A 106 -2.28 -12.44 17.05
C LYS A 106 -2.59 -12.43 15.56
N SER A 107 -3.01 -11.28 15.03
CA SER A 107 -3.33 -11.16 13.59
C SER A 107 -2.10 -11.27 12.73
N ASP A 108 -0.96 -10.73 13.17
CA ASP A 108 0.29 -10.79 12.39
C ASP A 108 0.89 -12.21 12.41
N ILE A 109 0.73 -12.95 13.51
CA ILE A 109 1.16 -14.37 13.63
C ILE A 109 0.37 -15.27 12.67
N SER A 110 -0.91 -14.97 12.44
CA SER A 110 -1.78 -15.79 11.58
C SER A 110 -1.40 -15.73 10.10
N LEU A 111 -0.77 -14.64 9.65
CA LEU A 111 -0.26 -14.49 8.28
C LEU A 111 0.98 -15.36 7.99
N TYR A 112 1.73 -15.77 9.01
CA TYR A 112 2.88 -16.67 8.84
C TYR A 112 2.50 -18.14 8.69
N PHE A 113 1.27 -18.53 9.02
CA PHE A 113 0.80 -19.93 8.88
C PHE A 113 0.12 -20.22 7.53
N ILE A 114 0.10 -19.25 6.61
CA ILE A 114 -0.42 -19.39 5.23
C ILE A 114 0.73 -19.25 4.20
N ASN A 115 1.98 -19.52 4.58
CA ASN A 115 3.10 -19.73 3.66
C ASN A 115 3.77 -21.08 3.92
#